data_AF-A0A7V9DCX8-F1
#
_entry.id   AF-A0A7V9DCX8-F1
#
_cell.length_a   1.000
_cell.length_b   1.000
_cell.length_c   1.000
_cell.angle_alpha   90.00
_cell.angle_beta   90.00
_cell.angle_gamma   90.00
#
_symmetry.space_group_name_H-M   'P 1'
#
loop_
_entity.id
_entity.type
_entity.pdbx_description
1 polymer ?
#
loop_
_entity_poly.entity_id
_entity_poly.type
_entity_poly.pdbx_seq_one_letter_code
_entity_poly.pdbx_strand_id
1 'polypeptide(L)'
;MKLKLFFTSTLLCACFFVQGCSLLDATIGTFSEAVGLTDTAVVMARTAQIRTSYAVVAADLLEVKRGDRLDVLDKVEFEKVLWYRVRARDEEGTEGWIEAQNVITNDTLEKSQELALQFKEQLPQAGGKLRAASNLRLAPEMNAENVLFRLPNNTTFEIMAWNFVPKQEVADVDDSTSGPAKPPGSERNEEIESARVAGEPEKIDEKYDIWYLVKLDPSVSPAPAGWLFGRQVELQVPSDIVFFQPNNRRFVSWQRLDTDSPSMSVSDDRKSTPGNWMIVSRTNAVKAIDGVEPDFDGIQVMAFDKYDQSYYTVYRSSGEVWGKLPMRIDGSGDNKTVTLRLRHPEGRMDEKRFVIFRDRNRLRVTPPEDIAQYQQTPPRRR
;
A
#
# COMPACT_ATOMS: atom_id res chain seq x y z
N MET A 1 15.81 45.69 -61.76
CA MET A 1 14.84 45.57 -60.64
C MET A 1 15.60 45.93 -59.36
N LYS A 2 15.42 47.18 -58.91
CA LYS A 2 14.69 47.53 -57.66
C LYS A 2 15.35 46.88 -56.43
N LEU A 3 15.86 47.60 -55.43
CA LEU A 3 15.85 49.04 -55.13
C LEU A 3 16.72 49.19 -53.86
N LYS A 4 17.70 50.12 -53.87
CA LYS A 4 18.10 51.11 -52.82
C LYS A 4 18.27 50.64 -51.36
N LEU A 5 19.04 51.26 -50.48
CA LEU A 5 19.90 52.46 -50.36
C LEU A 5 20.61 52.19 -48.98
N PHE A 6 21.93 52.42 -48.77
CA PHE A 6 22.53 53.72 -48.41
C PHE A 6 21.89 54.30 -47.11
N PHE A 7 22.58 54.60 -46.01
CA PHE A 7 23.64 55.60 -45.78
C PHE A 7 24.10 55.39 -44.30
N THR A 8 25.39 55.17 -43.96
CA THR A 8 26.37 56.17 -43.40
C THR A 8 25.83 57.01 -42.23
N SER A 9 26.53 57.39 -41.16
CA SER A 9 27.95 57.35 -40.74
C SER A 9 28.04 58.09 -39.38
N THR A 10 29.07 57.77 -38.56
CA THR A 10 29.76 58.63 -37.54
C THR A 10 28.92 59.21 -36.38
N LEU A 11 29.38 59.49 -35.15
CA LEU A 11 30.67 59.85 -34.50
C LEU A 11 30.37 59.74 -32.96
N LEU A 12 31.14 59.02 -32.14
CA LEU A 12 32.20 59.50 -31.20
C LEU A 12 31.76 60.19 -29.89
N CYS A 13 32.55 59.88 -28.84
CA CYS A 13 32.78 60.54 -27.53
C CYS A 13 31.97 60.04 -26.31
N ALA A 14 32.52 59.90 -25.10
CA ALA A 14 33.83 59.55 -24.54
C ALA A 14 33.68 59.56 -22.99
N CYS A 15 34.55 58.81 -22.29
CA CYS A 15 34.97 58.94 -20.87
C CYS A 15 34.03 58.39 -19.75
N PHE A 16 34.46 57.87 -18.59
CA PHE A 16 35.72 57.84 -17.81
C PHE A 16 35.81 56.53 -16.97
N PHE A 17 37.02 55.93 -16.84
CA PHE A 17 37.75 55.37 -15.67
C PHE A 17 37.04 54.51 -14.57
N VAL A 18 37.65 53.59 -13.78
CA VAL A 18 38.87 52.74 -13.72
C VAL A 18 38.72 51.92 -12.39
N GLN A 19 39.04 50.62 -12.44
CA GLN A 19 39.60 49.71 -11.39
C GLN A 19 39.01 49.54 -9.96
N GLY A 20 38.86 48.27 -9.58
CA GLY A 20 38.92 47.77 -8.20
C GLY A 20 38.73 46.25 -8.12
N CYS A 21 39.82 45.48 -7.97
CA CYS A 21 39.87 44.02 -7.83
C CYS A 21 39.76 43.54 -6.37
N SER A 22 39.47 42.23 -6.24
CA SER A 22 39.90 41.26 -5.19
C SER A 22 39.40 41.47 -3.76
N LEU A 23 38.53 40.60 -3.25
CA LEU A 23 38.77 39.26 -2.66
C LEU A 23 39.34 39.29 -1.24
N LEU A 24 38.53 38.71 -0.34
CA LEU A 24 38.86 38.04 0.93
C LEU A 24 39.21 38.92 2.12
N ASP A 25 38.29 39.00 3.08
CA ASP A 25 38.60 38.43 4.39
C ASP A 25 37.34 37.91 5.11
N ALA A 26 37.58 36.95 5.99
CA ALA A 26 36.62 36.06 6.63
C ALA A 26 35.67 36.73 7.63
N THR A 27 34.67 35.94 8.06
CA THR A 27 33.67 36.09 9.15
C THR A 27 32.22 36.19 8.66
N ILE A 28 31.28 35.69 9.47
CA ILE A 28 29.86 35.32 9.22
C ILE A 28 29.77 33.83 8.80
N GLY A 29 29.60 32.86 9.70
CA GLY A 29 28.77 32.88 10.90
C GLY A 29 27.31 32.69 10.50
N THR A 30 26.82 31.45 10.61
CA THR A 30 25.43 31.10 10.92
C THR A 30 24.45 32.27 10.89
N PHE A 31 23.74 32.50 9.78
CA PHE A 31 22.44 33.17 9.78
C PHE A 31 21.65 32.86 8.50
N SER A 32 20.44 32.36 8.73
CA SER A 32 19.24 32.52 7.90
C SER A 32 19.09 31.67 6.62
N GLU A 33 18.59 30.46 6.84
CA GLU A 33 17.30 30.06 6.24
C GLU A 33 16.27 31.17 6.54
N ALA A 34 16.08 32.11 5.63
CA ALA A 34 15.00 33.08 5.73
C ALA A 34 14.57 33.57 4.35
N VAL A 35 13.80 32.74 3.63
CA VAL A 35 12.71 33.18 2.75
C VAL A 35 11.66 32.07 2.69
N GLY A 36 10.64 32.17 3.54
CA GLY A 36 9.24 31.79 3.27
C GLY A 36 8.93 30.52 2.48
N LEU A 37 9.33 29.35 2.96
CA LEU A 37 8.49 28.17 2.75
C LEU A 37 7.48 28.16 3.90
N THR A 38 6.28 28.70 3.65
CA THR A 38 5.11 28.36 4.48
C THR A 38 4.83 26.88 4.22
N ASP A 39 5.60 26.02 4.85
CA ASP A 39 5.33 24.60 4.85
C ASP A 39 4.00 24.41 5.56
N THR A 40 3.13 23.57 5.00
CA THR A 40 1.80 23.34 5.57
C THR A 40 1.74 21.92 6.07
N ALA A 41 0.94 21.70 7.11
CA ALA A 41 0.70 20.39 7.65
C ALA A 41 -0.80 20.12 7.75
N VAL A 42 -1.17 18.85 7.69
CA VAL A 42 -2.55 18.38 7.88
C VAL A 42 -2.60 17.54 9.15
N VAL A 43 -3.59 17.77 10.00
CA VAL A 43 -3.79 16.98 11.21
C VAL A 43 -4.21 15.55 10.85
N MET A 44 -3.50 14.55 11.34
CA MET A 44 -3.78 13.12 11.13
C MET A 44 -4.50 12.46 12.30
N ALA A 45 -4.20 12.90 13.52
CA ALA A 45 -4.86 12.38 14.71
C ALA A 45 -6.36 12.69 14.64
N ARG A 46 -7.20 11.82 15.20
CA ARG A 46 -8.65 12.08 15.25
C ARG A 46 -8.93 13.43 15.92
N THR A 47 -8.22 13.68 17.01
CA THR A 47 -8.14 14.95 17.74
C THR A 47 -6.71 15.15 18.20
N ALA A 48 -6.25 16.38 18.24
CA ALA A 48 -4.97 16.78 18.82
C ALA A 48 -5.10 18.17 19.44
N GLN A 49 -4.17 18.52 20.33
CA GLN A 49 -4.15 19.83 20.99
C GLN A 49 -2.96 20.63 20.49
N ILE A 50 -3.19 21.88 20.13
CA ILE A 50 -2.14 22.90 20.01
C ILE A 50 -1.88 23.42 21.41
N ARG A 51 -0.62 23.37 21.84
CA ARG A 51 -0.20 23.67 23.21
C ARG A 51 0.65 24.93 23.27
N THR A 52 0.65 25.59 24.42
CA THR A 52 1.49 26.77 24.68
C THR A 52 3.00 26.49 24.56
N SER A 53 3.44 25.28 24.88
CA SER A 53 4.84 24.85 24.76
C SER A 53 4.94 23.34 24.59
N TYR A 54 6.13 22.85 24.25
CA TYR A 54 6.48 21.42 24.22
C TYR A 54 6.85 20.84 25.60
N ALA A 55 6.72 21.61 26.68
CA ALA A 55 7.02 21.13 28.03
C ALA A 55 5.93 20.17 28.56
N VAL A 56 6.32 19.31 29.51
CA VAL A 56 5.40 18.34 30.16
C VAL A 56 4.15 19.02 30.74
N VAL A 57 4.32 20.21 31.32
CA VAL A 57 3.24 21.04 31.85
C VAL A 57 3.02 22.22 30.91
N ALA A 58 2.15 22.02 29.92
CA ALA A 58 1.73 23.05 28.97
C ALA A 58 0.20 23.14 28.94
N ALA A 59 -0.32 24.35 28.82
CA ALA A 59 -1.74 24.60 28.61
C ALA A 59 -2.13 24.29 27.16
N ASP A 60 -3.31 23.69 26.99
CA ASP A 60 -3.94 23.43 25.70
C ASP A 60 -4.66 24.69 25.23
N LEU A 61 -4.34 25.17 24.03
CA LEU A 61 -4.85 26.40 23.45
C LEU A 61 -6.05 26.14 22.55
N LEU A 62 -5.93 25.14 21.67
CA LEU A 62 -6.94 24.83 20.66
C LEU A 62 -6.94 23.34 20.34
N GLU A 63 -8.13 22.74 20.33
CA GLU A 63 -8.33 21.40 19.81
C GLU A 63 -8.49 21.44 18.29
N VAL A 64 -7.67 20.65 17.60
CA VAL A 64 -7.72 20.46 16.14
C VAL A 64 -8.11 19.03 15.80
N LYS A 65 -8.75 18.85 14.65
CA LYS A 65 -9.32 17.58 14.19
C LYS A 65 -8.64 17.09 12.93
N ARG A 66 -8.75 15.79 12.68
CA ARG A 66 -8.24 15.17 11.44
C ARG A 66 -8.71 15.93 10.21
N GLY A 67 -7.76 16.27 9.34
CA GLY A 67 -8.00 17.00 8.10
C GLY A 67 -7.82 18.52 8.22
N ASP A 68 -7.72 19.07 9.44
CA ASP A 68 -7.44 20.50 9.62
C ASP A 68 -6.07 20.85 9.08
N ARG A 69 -5.97 22.01 8.42
CA ARG A 69 -4.73 22.53 7.84
C ARG A 69 -4.08 23.53 8.78
N LEU A 70 -2.77 23.37 8.96
CA LEU A 70 -1.94 24.18 9.82
C LEU A 70 -0.77 24.74 8.99
N ASP A 71 -0.36 25.97 9.30
CA ASP A 71 0.87 26.52 8.74
C ASP A 71 2.02 26.21 9.70
N VAL A 72 3.06 25.52 9.22
CA VAL A 72 4.24 25.16 10.02
C VAL A 72 5.21 26.35 10.03
N LEU A 73 5.49 26.85 11.22
CA LEU A 73 6.33 28.01 11.45
C LEU A 73 7.75 27.63 11.87
N ASP A 74 7.89 26.55 12.64
CA ASP A 74 9.18 26.11 13.20
C ASP A 74 9.14 24.61 13.56
N LYS A 75 10.32 24.01 13.77
CA LYS A 75 10.46 22.62 14.23
C LYS A 75 11.54 22.52 15.31
N VAL A 76 11.25 21.77 16.38
CA VAL A 76 12.18 21.53 17.49
C VAL A 76 12.09 20.07 17.93
N GLU A 77 13.23 19.45 18.17
CA GLU A 77 13.30 18.13 18.82
C GLU A 77 13.54 18.33 20.33
N PHE A 78 12.64 17.79 21.15
CA PHE A 78 12.73 17.83 22.62
C PHE A 78 12.42 16.45 23.19
N GLU A 79 13.31 15.92 24.04
CA GLU A 79 13.17 14.58 24.64
C GLU A 79 12.89 13.46 23.62
N LYS A 80 13.53 13.52 22.43
CA LYS A 80 13.35 12.58 21.29
C LYS A 80 11.97 12.62 20.65
N VAL A 81 11.17 13.65 20.95
CA VAL A 81 9.90 13.92 20.29
C VAL A 81 10.10 15.15 19.40
N LEU A 82 9.72 15.02 18.14
CA LEU A 82 9.70 16.15 17.22
C LEU A 82 8.41 16.95 17.44
N TRP A 83 8.55 18.26 17.56
CA TRP A 83 7.47 19.23 17.73
C TRP A 83 7.48 20.22 16.59
N TYR A 84 6.30 20.59 16.11
CA TYR A 84 6.12 21.68 15.17
C TYR A 84 5.46 22.86 15.86
N ARG A 85 6.02 24.05 15.65
CA ARG A 85 5.30 25.28 15.93
C ARG A 85 4.37 25.54 14.76
N VAL A 86 3.09 25.67 15.04
CA VAL A 86 2.04 25.77 14.04
C VAL A 86 1.18 27.00 14.28
N ARG A 87 0.62 27.53 13.19
CA ARG A 87 -0.49 28.49 13.22
C ARG A 87 -1.75 27.80 12.68
N ALA A 88 -2.81 27.81 13.50
CA ALA A 88 -4.13 27.36 13.08
C ALA A 88 -4.78 28.37 12.12
N ARG A 89 -5.71 27.88 11.31
CA ARG A 89 -6.52 28.70 10.39
C ARG A 89 -7.91 29.01 10.96
N ASP A 90 -7.95 29.25 12.26
CA ASP A 90 -9.11 29.76 13.00
C ASP A 90 -9.19 31.30 12.89
N GLU A 91 -10.26 31.90 13.43
CA GLU A 91 -10.48 33.35 13.37
C GLU A 91 -9.38 34.15 14.09
N GLU A 92 -8.78 33.57 15.14
CA GLU A 92 -7.74 34.21 15.96
C GLU A 92 -6.31 33.92 15.46
N GLY A 93 -6.14 32.99 14.52
CA GLY A 93 -4.83 32.57 14.01
C GLY A 93 -3.96 31.97 15.13
N THR A 94 -4.54 31.09 15.95
CA THR A 94 -3.91 30.57 17.17
C THR A 94 -2.57 29.90 16.86
N GLU A 95 -1.52 30.38 17.53
CA GLU A 95 -0.17 29.82 17.41
C GLU A 95 0.20 28.98 18.63
N GLY A 96 0.85 27.86 18.40
CA GLY A 96 1.40 27.04 19.47
C GLY A 96 2.21 25.85 18.95
N TRP A 97 2.39 24.85 19.78
CA TRP A 97 3.18 23.65 19.50
C TRP A 97 2.28 22.42 19.40
N ILE A 98 2.56 21.57 18.41
CA ILE A 98 1.90 20.29 18.23
C ILE A 98 2.95 19.21 17.98
N GLU A 99 2.74 18.03 18.54
CA GLU A 99 3.65 16.90 18.31
C GLU A 99 3.58 16.44 16.86
N ALA A 100 4.75 16.15 16.27
CA ALA A 100 4.86 15.71 14.88
C ALA A 100 4.07 14.44 14.58
N GLN A 101 3.89 13.55 15.56
CA GLN A 101 3.09 12.33 15.38
C GLN A 101 1.61 12.61 15.06
N ASN A 102 1.11 13.81 15.36
CA ASN A 102 -0.28 14.19 15.14
C ASN A 102 -0.53 14.87 13.79
N VAL A 103 0.52 15.21 13.03
CA VAL A 103 0.42 15.99 11.80
C VAL A 103 1.29 15.40 10.68
N ILE A 104 0.87 15.56 9.43
CA ILE A 104 1.64 15.19 8.24
C ILE A 104 1.99 16.45 7.46
N THR A 105 3.27 16.62 7.11
CA THR A 105 3.71 17.74 6.27
C THR A 105 3.18 17.57 4.84
N ASN A 106 3.03 18.68 4.13
CA ASN A 106 2.48 18.66 2.77
C ASN A 106 3.36 17.82 1.81
N ASP A 107 4.68 17.92 1.91
CA ASP A 107 5.62 17.06 1.14
C ASP A 107 5.36 15.55 1.37
N THR A 108 5.19 15.16 2.63
CA THR A 108 4.92 13.76 3.00
C THR A 108 3.54 13.30 2.51
N LEU A 109 2.55 14.20 2.58
CA LEU A 109 1.20 13.96 2.10
C LEU A 109 1.16 13.81 0.57
N GLU A 110 1.89 14.66 -0.16
CA GLU A 110 2.01 14.62 -1.62
C GLU A 110 2.59 13.28 -2.08
N LYS A 111 3.66 12.80 -1.44
CA LYS A 111 4.23 11.47 -1.75
C LYS A 111 3.22 10.33 -1.55
N SER A 112 2.38 10.41 -0.51
CA SER A 112 1.28 9.44 -0.32
C SER A 112 0.22 9.55 -1.41
N GLN A 113 -0.11 10.78 -1.85
CA GLN A 113 -1.03 10.99 -2.98
C GLN A 113 -0.46 10.45 -4.29
N GLU A 114 0.83 10.64 -4.55
CA GLU A 114 1.51 10.08 -5.72
C GLU A 114 1.45 8.55 -5.74
N LEU A 115 1.65 7.89 -4.59
CA LEU A 115 1.43 6.45 -4.47
C LEU A 115 -0.01 6.07 -4.82
N ALA A 116 -1.00 6.84 -4.36
CA ALA A 116 -2.41 6.59 -4.67
C ALA A 116 -2.73 6.72 -6.16
N LEU A 117 -2.02 7.59 -6.90
CA LEU A 117 -2.19 7.73 -8.35
C LEU A 117 -1.80 6.46 -9.10
N GLN A 118 -0.85 5.66 -8.59
CA GLN A 118 -0.38 4.44 -9.25
C GLN A 118 -1.47 3.37 -9.38
N PHE A 119 -2.49 3.40 -8.51
CA PHE A 119 -3.57 2.41 -8.47
C PHE A 119 -4.96 3.03 -8.54
N LYS A 120 -5.08 4.30 -8.99
CA LYS A 120 -6.35 5.04 -9.02
C LYS A 120 -7.47 4.31 -9.76
N GLU A 121 -7.13 3.60 -10.84
CA GLU A 121 -8.07 2.85 -11.68
C GLU A 121 -8.17 1.37 -11.29
N GLN A 122 -7.38 0.93 -10.31
CA GLN A 122 -7.34 -0.47 -9.91
C GLN A 122 -8.40 -0.75 -8.85
N LEU A 123 -9.04 -1.91 -8.97
CA LEU A 123 -9.88 -2.44 -7.89
C LEU A 123 -9.00 -2.92 -6.73
N PRO A 124 -9.44 -2.71 -5.47
CA PRO A 124 -8.86 -3.37 -4.31
C PRO A 124 -8.79 -4.88 -4.56
N GLN A 125 -7.74 -5.54 -4.10
CA GLN A 125 -7.53 -6.98 -4.28
C GLN A 125 -7.96 -7.78 -3.04
N ALA A 126 -7.92 -7.15 -1.86
CA ALA A 126 -8.38 -7.73 -0.59
C ALA A 126 -8.71 -6.62 0.41
N GLY A 127 -9.50 -6.95 1.44
CA GLY A 127 -9.68 -6.11 2.63
C GLY A 127 -8.70 -6.53 3.73
N GLY A 128 -8.23 -5.59 4.53
CA GLY A 128 -7.30 -5.85 5.62
C GLY A 128 -7.56 -5.01 6.87
N LYS A 129 -7.06 -5.50 8.01
CA LYS A 129 -6.99 -4.75 9.26
C LYS A 129 -5.63 -4.94 9.94
N LEU A 130 -5.24 -3.98 10.76
CA LEU A 130 -4.05 -4.07 11.59
C LEU A 130 -4.32 -4.87 12.88
N ARG A 131 -3.48 -5.87 13.17
CA ARG A 131 -3.49 -6.61 14.46
C ARG A 131 -2.75 -5.89 15.57
N ALA A 132 -1.77 -5.06 15.20
CA ALA A 132 -0.98 -4.21 16.08
C ALA A 132 -0.74 -2.85 15.40
N ALA A 133 -0.34 -1.84 16.18
CA ALA A 133 0.06 -0.56 15.59
C ALA A 133 1.23 -0.77 14.63
N SER A 134 1.18 -0.15 13.45
CA SER A 134 2.13 -0.36 12.34
C SER A 134 2.58 0.97 11.78
N ASN A 135 3.83 1.05 11.35
CA ASN A 135 4.31 2.17 10.56
C ASN A 135 3.75 2.04 9.13
N LEU A 136 3.11 3.10 8.63
CA LEU A 136 2.80 3.27 7.22
C LEU A 136 4.03 3.85 6.52
N ARG A 137 4.45 3.25 5.41
CA ARG A 137 5.70 3.61 4.73
C ARG A 137 5.50 4.04 3.28
N LEU A 138 6.46 4.75 2.71
CA LEU A 138 6.50 5.11 1.30
C LEU A 138 6.92 3.95 0.39
N ALA A 139 7.75 3.05 0.90
CA ALA A 139 8.30 1.92 0.16
C ALA A 139 8.25 0.64 1.00
N PRO A 140 8.25 -0.55 0.36
CA PRO A 140 8.24 -1.84 1.06
C PRO A 140 9.61 -2.21 1.63
N GLU A 141 10.14 -1.39 2.54
CA GLU A 141 11.45 -1.61 3.16
C GLU A 141 11.51 -1.07 4.60
N MET A 142 12.37 -1.68 5.42
CA MET A 142 12.56 -1.35 6.83
C MET A 142 13.55 -0.19 7.02
N ASN A 143 13.28 0.98 6.41
CA ASN A 143 14.03 2.21 6.64
C ASN A 143 13.18 3.24 7.42
N ALA A 144 13.77 3.86 8.44
CA ALA A 144 13.12 4.90 9.26
C ALA A 144 12.73 6.14 8.45
N GLU A 145 13.51 6.50 7.43
CA GLU A 145 13.24 7.66 6.56
C GLU A 145 12.00 7.48 5.68
N ASN A 146 11.57 6.24 5.48
CA ASN A 146 10.38 5.91 4.68
C ASN A 146 9.09 5.93 5.48
N VAL A 147 9.15 6.13 6.80
CA VAL A 147 7.95 6.12 7.63
C VAL A 147 7.18 7.42 7.39
N LEU A 148 5.94 7.27 6.90
CA LEU A 148 5.00 8.37 6.79
C LEU A 148 4.48 8.75 8.19
N PHE A 149 3.94 7.76 8.90
CA PHE A 149 3.45 7.88 10.28
C PHE A 149 3.02 6.50 10.82
N ARG A 150 2.64 6.44 12.09
CA ARG A 150 2.17 5.22 12.75
C ARG A 150 0.65 5.13 12.76
N LEU A 151 0.11 4.04 12.22
CA LEU A 151 -1.32 3.71 12.29
C LEU A 151 -1.64 2.95 13.58
N PRO A 152 -2.78 3.24 14.23
CA PRO A 152 -3.21 2.50 15.40
C PRO A 152 -3.64 1.07 15.03
N ASN A 153 -3.70 0.19 16.03
CA ASN A 153 -4.27 -1.15 15.87
C ASN A 153 -5.74 -1.09 15.42
N ASN A 154 -6.23 -2.17 14.82
CA ASN A 154 -7.58 -2.28 14.25
C ASN A 154 -7.92 -1.29 13.13
N THR A 155 -6.96 -0.50 12.65
CA THR A 155 -7.12 0.27 11.41
C THR A 155 -7.47 -0.67 10.26
N THR A 156 -8.56 -0.37 9.55
CA THR A 156 -9.01 -1.07 8.35
C THR A 156 -8.54 -0.37 7.08
N PHE A 157 -8.29 -1.13 6.03
CA PHE A 157 -7.77 -0.63 4.76
C PHE A 157 -8.09 -1.58 3.61
N GLU A 158 -7.99 -1.05 2.39
CA GLU A 158 -8.07 -1.80 1.14
C GLU A 158 -6.66 -2.14 0.68
N ILE A 159 -6.40 -3.40 0.33
CA ILE A 159 -5.10 -3.85 -0.20
C ILE A 159 -5.15 -3.72 -1.72
N MET A 160 -4.23 -2.95 -2.29
CA MET A 160 -4.13 -2.71 -3.74
C MET A 160 -3.10 -3.62 -4.40
N ALA A 161 -1.97 -3.84 -3.74
CA ALA A 161 -0.91 -4.72 -4.25
C ALA A 161 -0.08 -5.29 -3.08
N TRP A 162 0.85 -6.17 -3.40
CA TRP A 162 1.84 -6.65 -2.45
C TRP A 162 3.19 -6.88 -3.10
N ASN A 163 4.22 -6.96 -2.25
CA ASN A 163 5.58 -7.28 -2.66
C ASN A 163 6.21 -8.30 -1.71
N PHE A 164 6.99 -9.22 -2.26
CA PHE A 164 7.79 -10.18 -1.49
C PHE A 164 9.22 -9.65 -1.41
N VAL A 165 9.65 -9.29 -0.21
CA VAL A 165 11.00 -8.78 0.05
C VAL A 165 11.79 -9.89 0.74
N PRO A 166 12.95 -10.32 0.20
CA PRO A 166 13.77 -11.33 0.86
C PRO A 166 14.08 -10.91 2.29
N LYS A 167 13.91 -11.81 3.26
CA LYS A 167 14.30 -11.52 4.63
C LYS A 167 15.78 -11.25 4.69
N GLN A 168 16.15 -10.06 5.11
CA GLN A 168 17.53 -9.73 5.42
C GLN A 168 17.85 -10.32 6.80
N GLU A 169 19.06 -10.85 7.01
CA GLU A 169 19.54 -11.36 8.32
C GLU A 169 19.78 -10.23 9.36
N VAL A 170 19.06 -9.12 9.25
CA VAL A 170 19.08 -8.06 10.26
C VAL A 170 18.10 -8.43 11.36
N ALA A 171 18.53 -8.24 12.61
CA ALA A 171 17.73 -8.49 13.81
C ALA A 171 16.31 -7.94 13.62
N ASP A 172 15.28 -8.76 13.91
CA ASP A 172 13.86 -8.39 13.86
C ASP A 172 13.67 -6.99 14.47
N VAL A 173 13.59 -5.94 13.64
CA VAL A 173 13.22 -4.59 14.09
C VAL A 173 11.71 -4.64 14.25
N ASP A 174 11.30 -5.01 15.45
CA ASP A 174 9.90 -5.14 15.81
C ASP A 174 9.25 -3.75 15.90
N ASP A 175 8.40 -3.42 14.93
CA ASP A 175 7.59 -2.20 14.89
C ASP A 175 6.56 -2.12 16.06
N SER A 176 6.50 -3.13 16.96
CA SER A 176 5.62 -3.15 18.15
C SER A 176 6.25 -2.61 19.46
N THR A 177 7.55 -2.26 19.49
CA THR A 177 8.32 -1.64 20.61
C THR A 177 8.60 -2.49 21.87
N SER A 178 9.89 -2.48 22.25
CA SER A 178 10.49 -2.64 23.59
C SER A 178 10.42 -4.01 24.29
N GLY A 179 11.07 -5.02 23.70
CA GLY A 179 11.52 -6.24 24.38
C GLY A 179 12.96 -6.57 23.97
N PRO A 180 13.74 -7.31 24.78
CA PRO A 180 15.11 -7.66 24.42
C PRO A 180 15.09 -8.47 23.12
N ALA A 181 15.95 -8.07 22.18
CA ALA A 181 16.15 -8.76 20.91
C ALA A 181 16.36 -10.26 21.16
N LYS A 182 15.48 -11.10 20.61
CA LYS A 182 15.70 -12.55 20.62
C LYS A 182 16.93 -12.86 19.77
N PRO A 183 17.84 -13.75 20.21
CA PRO A 183 19.00 -14.13 19.42
C PRO A 183 18.55 -14.85 18.13
N PRO A 184 19.21 -14.62 16.99
CA PRO A 184 18.81 -15.22 15.73
C PRO A 184 19.35 -16.65 15.60
N GLY A 185 18.52 -17.54 15.02
CA GLY A 185 19.00 -18.44 13.97
C GLY A 185 19.19 -19.93 14.25
N SER A 186 19.28 -20.42 15.48
CA SER A 186 19.60 -21.85 15.69
C SER A 186 18.41 -22.79 15.45
N GLU A 187 17.28 -22.55 16.15
CA GLU A 187 16.15 -23.50 16.12
C GLU A 187 15.35 -23.44 14.80
N ARG A 188 15.33 -22.27 14.14
CA ARG A 188 14.57 -22.06 12.90
C ARG A 188 15.19 -22.77 11.70
N ASN A 189 16.52 -22.86 11.65
CA ASN A 189 17.21 -23.58 10.57
C ASN A 189 17.00 -25.10 10.66
N GLU A 190 16.96 -25.66 11.87
CA GLU A 190 16.70 -27.09 12.08
C GLU A 190 15.26 -27.47 11.71
N GLU A 191 14.27 -26.62 12.03
CA GLU A 191 12.87 -26.83 11.63
C GLU A 191 12.70 -26.77 10.11
N ILE A 192 13.32 -25.79 9.44
CA ILE A 192 13.30 -25.65 7.97
C ILE A 192 13.98 -26.85 7.29
N GLU A 193 15.13 -27.30 7.80
CA GLU A 193 15.80 -28.49 7.28
C GLU A 193 14.96 -29.77 7.48
N SER A 194 14.30 -29.91 8.63
CA SER A 194 13.42 -31.05 8.91
C SER A 194 12.18 -31.07 8.00
N ALA A 195 11.58 -29.90 7.71
CA ALA A 195 10.47 -29.76 6.77
C ALA A 195 10.89 -30.09 5.33
N ARG A 196 12.12 -29.71 4.95
CA ARG A 196 12.72 -30.07 3.65
C ARG A 196 12.94 -31.57 3.51
N VAL A 197 13.37 -32.23 4.59
CA VAL A 197 13.51 -33.70 4.66
C VAL A 197 12.15 -34.40 4.63
N ALA A 198 11.11 -33.81 5.24
CA ALA A 198 9.74 -34.32 5.25
C ALA A 198 8.96 -34.07 3.93
N GLY A 199 9.52 -33.30 2.99
CA GLY A 199 8.85 -32.96 1.73
C GLY A 199 7.65 -32.03 1.90
N GLU A 200 7.57 -31.29 3.01
CA GLU A 200 6.56 -30.25 3.19
C GLU A 200 6.85 -29.07 2.26
N PRO A 201 5.82 -28.41 1.69
CA PRO A 201 6.03 -27.24 0.85
C PRO A 201 6.66 -26.11 1.67
N GLU A 202 7.78 -25.57 1.20
CA GLU A 202 8.46 -24.42 1.82
C GLU A 202 7.48 -23.26 2.00
N LYS A 203 7.44 -22.68 3.20
CA LYS A 203 6.53 -21.55 3.49
C LYS A 203 7.19 -20.25 3.02
N ILE A 204 6.51 -19.49 2.17
CA ILE A 204 7.03 -18.19 1.72
C ILE A 204 7.34 -17.24 2.88
N ASP A 205 6.54 -17.29 3.93
CA ASP A 205 6.71 -16.46 5.14
C ASP A 205 8.01 -16.78 5.89
N GLU A 206 8.72 -17.86 5.56
CA GLU A 206 10.04 -18.18 6.11
C GLU A 206 11.15 -17.47 5.32
N LYS A 207 10.99 -17.34 4.00
CA LYS A 207 11.99 -16.78 3.07
C LYS A 207 11.81 -15.28 2.79
N TYR A 208 10.57 -14.82 2.78
CA TYR A 208 10.20 -13.46 2.41
C TYR A 208 9.37 -12.78 3.49
N ASP A 209 9.55 -11.48 3.58
CA ASP A 209 8.66 -10.55 4.22
C ASP A 209 7.65 -10.02 3.19
N ILE A 210 6.37 -10.17 3.51
CA ILE A 210 5.28 -9.66 2.67
C ILE A 210 5.03 -8.21 3.05
N TRP A 211 4.93 -7.34 2.04
CA TRP A 211 4.53 -5.95 2.20
C TRP A 211 3.26 -5.70 1.40
N TYR A 212 2.31 -4.97 1.98
CA TYR A 212 1.05 -4.63 1.32
C TYR A 212 1.00 -3.16 0.99
N LEU A 213 0.77 -2.83 -0.28
CA LEU A 213 0.39 -1.48 -0.69
C LEU A 213 -1.09 -1.31 -0.40
N VAL A 214 -1.41 -0.34 0.44
CA VAL A 214 -2.76 -0.14 0.94
C VAL A 214 -3.31 1.22 0.56
N LYS A 215 -4.63 1.26 0.41
CA LYS A 215 -5.43 2.46 0.27
C LYS A 215 -6.21 2.66 1.58
N LEU A 216 -6.14 3.88 2.10
CA LEU A 216 -6.78 4.29 3.34
C LEU A 216 -7.98 5.19 3.03
N ASP A 217 -9.04 5.03 3.80
CA ASP A 217 -10.17 5.96 3.76
C ASP A 217 -9.75 7.30 4.38
N PRO A 218 -10.17 8.46 3.83
CA PRO A 218 -9.87 9.77 4.41
C PRO A 218 -10.30 9.92 5.88
N SER A 219 -11.34 9.20 6.29
CA SER A 219 -11.79 9.15 7.69
C SER A 219 -10.83 8.40 8.60
N VAL A 220 -9.95 7.55 8.06
CA VAL A 220 -8.90 6.79 8.78
C VAL A 220 -7.60 7.58 8.79
N SER A 221 -7.19 8.13 7.64
CA SER A 221 -5.97 8.93 7.50
C SER A 221 -6.10 9.95 6.37
N PRO A 222 -5.60 11.19 6.53
CA PRO A 222 -5.43 12.13 5.42
C PRO A 222 -4.51 11.61 4.31
N ALA A 223 -3.54 10.76 4.65
CA ALA A 223 -2.63 10.12 3.71
C ALA A 223 -3.36 8.94 3.03
N PRO A 224 -3.66 9.02 1.72
CA PRO A 224 -4.53 8.04 1.07
C PRO A 224 -3.86 6.69 0.80
N ALA A 225 -2.53 6.60 0.82
CA ALA A 225 -1.81 5.38 0.46
C ALA A 225 -0.47 5.19 1.17
N GLY A 226 -0.03 3.94 1.27
CA GLY A 226 1.32 3.58 1.72
C GLY A 226 1.51 2.07 1.84
N TRP A 227 2.69 1.66 2.27
CA TRP A 227 3.08 0.26 2.48
C TRP A 227 2.98 -0.14 3.95
N LEU A 228 2.43 -1.31 4.21
CA LEU A 228 2.34 -1.93 5.53
C LEU A 228 3.08 -3.26 5.57
N PHE A 229 3.70 -3.52 6.71
CA PHE A 229 4.41 -4.77 6.94
C PHE A 229 3.43 -5.91 7.23
N GLY A 230 3.49 -6.97 6.42
CA GLY A 230 2.48 -8.02 6.36
C GLY A 230 2.27 -8.79 7.65
N ARG A 231 3.29 -8.88 8.52
CA ARG A 231 3.17 -9.55 9.83
C ARG A 231 2.18 -8.87 10.77
N GLN A 232 1.97 -7.55 10.60
CA GLN A 232 1.00 -6.78 11.38
C GLN A 232 -0.38 -6.72 10.71
N VAL A 233 -0.49 -7.19 9.47
CA VAL A 233 -1.73 -7.24 8.70
C VAL A 233 -2.47 -8.55 8.95
N GLU A 234 -3.79 -8.46 9.01
CA GLU A 234 -4.72 -9.59 8.94
C GLU A 234 -5.69 -9.34 7.79
N LEU A 235 -5.75 -10.30 6.87
CA LEU A 235 -6.70 -10.30 5.76
C LEU A 235 -8.12 -10.48 6.30
N GLN A 236 -9.01 -9.54 5.96
CA GLN A 236 -10.42 -9.58 6.35
C GLN A 236 -11.22 -10.38 5.32
N VAL A 237 -11.02 -11.70 5.32
CA VAL A 237 -11.78 -12.60 4.47
C VAL A 237 -13.28 -12.49 4.82
N PRO A 238 -14.18 -12.28 3.85
CA PRO A 238 -15.62 -12.21 4.08
C PRO A 238 -16.16 -13.43 4.82
N SER A 239 -17.09 -13.18 5.74
CA SER A 239 -17.60 -14.18 6.68
C SER A 239 -18.37 -15.30 5.98
N ASP A 240 -18.97 -15.02 4.83
CA ASP A 240 -19.72 -15.98 4.01
C ASP A 240 -18.81 -16.95 3.23
N ILE A 241 -17.54 -16.58 2.98
CA ILE A 241 -16.58 -17.44 2.26
C ILE A 241 -15.41 -17.97 3.10
N VAL A 242 -15.18 -17.44 4.29
CA VAL A 242 -14.02 -17.83 5.13
C VAL A 242 -13.96 -19.35 5.39
N PHE A 243 -15.13 -20.00 5.51
CA PHE A 243 -15.25 -21.44 5.74
C PHE A 243 -14.82 -22.31 4.55
N PHE A 244 -14.73 -21.73 3.34
CA PHE A 244 -14.26 -22.44 2.15
C PHE A 244 -12.75 -22.44 2.00
N GLN A 245 -12.02 -21.76 2.89
CA GLN A 245 -10.57 -21.76 2.89
C GLN A 245 -10.05 -23.12 3.41
N PRO A 246 -9.45 -23.98 2.57
CA PRO A 246 -8.91 -25.26 3.02
C PRO A 246 -7.68 -25.06 3.91
N ASN A 247 -7.38 -26.02 4.81
CA ASN A 247 -6.28 -25.91 5.78
C ASN A 247 -4.91 -25.57 5.15
N ASN A 248 -4.61 -26.10 3.96
CA ASN A 248 -3.32 -25.91 3.28
C ASN A 248 -3.35 -24.83 2.18
N ARG A 249 -4.42 -24.03 2.11
CA ARG A 249 -4.61 -23.05 1.04
C ARG A 249 -5.12 -21.75 1.64
N ARG A 250 -4.37 -20.66 1.50
CA ARG A 250 -4.76 -19.33 2.00
C ARG A 250 -5.39 -18.52 0.88
N PHE A 251 -6.48 -17.82 1.17
CA PHE A 251 -6.99 -16.82 0.24
C PHE A 251 -6.03 -15.64 0.22
N VAL A 252 -5.69 -15.19 -0.99
CA VAL A 252 -4.78 -14.06 -1.18
C VAL A 252 -5.52 -12.86 -1.79
N SER A 253 -6.52 -13.10 -2.62
CA SER A 253 -7.41 -12.07 -3.15
C SER A 253 -8.78 -12.66 -3.46
N TRP A 254 -9.80 -11.81 -3.35
CA TRP A 254 -11.17 -12.16 -3.66
C TRP A 254 -11.88 -10.94 -4.25
N GLN A 255 -12.92 -11.18 -5.04
CA GLN A 255 -13.80 -10.15 -5.56
C GLN A 255 -15.24 -10.62 -5.53
N ARG A 256 -16.11 -9.74 -5.03
CA ARG A 256 -17.54 -9.92 -5.10
C ARG A 256 -18.03 -9.68 -6.53
N LEU A 257 -18.79 -10.63 -7.07
CA LEU A 257 -19.26 -10.65 -8.46
C LEU A 257 -20.69 -10.14 -8.63
N ASP A 258 -21.45 -10.02 -7.53
CA ASP A 258 -22.82 -9.52 -7.49
C ASP A 258 -22.92 -8.02 -7.15
N THR A 259 -21.78 -7.32 -7.05
CA THR A 259 -21.74 -5.88 -6.82
C THR A 259 -21.25 -5.13 -8.05
N ASP A 260 -21.83 -3.95 -8.27
CA ASP A 260 -21.35 -2.97 -9.24
C ASP A 260 -20.48 -1.88 -8.57
N SER A 261 -20.32 -1.92 -7.24
CA SER A 261 -19.47 -1.00 -6.50
C SER A 261 -18.07 -1.58 -6.24
N PRO A 262 -17.00 -0.93 -6.76
CA PRO A 262 -15.61 -1.26 -6.48
C PRO A 262 -15.23 -1.36 -5.01
N SER A 263 -15.75 -0.46 -4.15
CA SER A 263 -15.38 -0.41 -2.73
C SER A 263 -15.99 -1.54 -1.90
N MET A 264 -17.11 -2.11 -2.37
CA MET A 264 -17.75 -3.26 -1.73
C MET A 264 -17.27 -4.60 -2.29
N SER A 265 -16.30 -4.59 -3.22
CA SER A 265 -15.86 -5.83 -3.87
C SER A 265 -14.95 -6.69 -2.99
N VAL A 266 -14.32 -6.11 -1.97
CA VAL A 266 -13.39 -6.80 -1.07
C VAL A 266 -13.74 -6.74 0.42
N SER A 267 -14.63 -5.83 0.83
CA SER A 267 -15.06 -5.69 2.21
C SER A 267 -16.41 -6.37 2.45
N ASP A 268 -16.53 -7.10 3.56
CA ASP A 268 -17.80 -7.64 4.05
C ASP A 268 -18.37 -6.69 5.11
N ASP A 269 -19.55 -6.14 4.87
CA ASP A 269 -20.38 -5.69 5.98
C ASP A 269 -20.94 -6.97 6.61
N ARG A 270 -20.75 -7.21 7.92
CA ARG A 270 -21.19 -8.44 8.59
C ARG A 270 -22.71 -8.71 8.48
N LYS A 271 -23.46 -7.76 7.95
CA LYS A 271 -24.89 -7.84 7.64
C LYS A 271 -25.19 -8.08 6.14
N SER A 272 -24.17 -8.22 5.31
CA SER A 272 -24.32 -8.38 3.87
C SER A 272 -24.90 -9.75 3.54
N THR A 273 -25.78 -9.79 2.55
CA THR A 273 -26.32 -11.05 2.05
C THR A 273 -25.20 -11.87 1.42
N PRO A 274 -25.20 -13.21 1.59
CA PRO A 274 -24.23 -14.09 0.93
C PRO A 274 -24.10 -13.77 -0.56
N GLY A 275 -22.86 -13.54 -1.02
CA GLY A 275 -22.56 -13.05 -2.36
C GLY A 275 -22.04 -14.12 -3.31
N ASN A 276 -21.79 -13.70 -4.56
CA ASN A 276 -21.03 -14.50 -5.53
C ASN A 276 -19.58 -14.03 -5.50
N TRP A 277 -18.61 -14.95 -5.57
CA TRP A 277 -17.22 -14.63 -5.32
C TRP A 277 -16.29 -15.25 -6.36
N MET A 278 -15.33 -14.48 -6.84
CA MET A 278 -14.11 -15.01 -7.45
C MET A 278 -12.98 -14.93 -6.45
N ILE A 279 -12.31 -16.05 -6.23
CA ILE A 279 -11.31 -16.23 -5.18
C ILE A 279 -10.05 -16.76 -5.84
N VAL A 280 -8.91 -16.14 -5.53
CA VAL A 280 -7.60 -16.68 -5.82
C VAL A 280 -6.87 -16.98 -4.53
N SER A 281 -6.13 -18.08 -4.53
CA SER A 281 -5.58 -18.66 -3.33
C SER A 281 -4.22 -19.29 -3.56
N ARG A 282 -3.49 -19.52 -2.48
CA ARG A 282 -2.12 -19.99 -2.52
C ARG A 282 -1.91 -21.19 -1.59
N THR A 283 -1.23 -22.22 -2.08
CA THR A 283 -0.80 -23.43 -1.33
C THR A 283 0.71 -23.54 -1.17
N ASN A 284 1.49 -22.70 -1.86
CA ASN A 284 2.95 -22.78 -1.96
C ASN A 284 3.46 -24.07 -2.64
N ALA A 285 2.56 -24.84 -3.28
CA ALA A 285 2.95 -26.02 -4.05
C ALA A 285 3.68 -25.65 -5.35
N VAL A 286 3.31 -24.50 -5.94
CA VAL A 286 3.95 -23.95 -7.13
C VAL A 286 5.15 -23.11 -6.71
N LYS A 287 6.34 -23.52 -7.14
CA LYS A 287 7.62 -22.89 -6.77
C LYS A 287 7.89 -21.61 -7.57
N ALA A 288 8.80 -20.79 -7.05
CA ALA A 288 9.37 -19.68 -7.81
C ALA A 288 9.99 -20.14 -9.14
N ILE A 289 9.80 -19.31 -10.16
CA ILE A 289 10.45 -19.45 -11.46
C ILE A 289 11.21 -18.16 -11.71
N ASP A 290 12.48 -18.25 -12.13
CA ASP A 290 13.38 -17.11 -12.34
C ASP A 290 13.51 -16.18 -11.11
N GLY A 291 13.46 -16.76 -9.90
CA GLY A 291 13.54 -16.01 -8.65
C GLY A 291 12.25 -15.26 -8.26
N VAL A 292 11.19 -15.36 -9.07
CA VAL A 292 9.90 -14.72 -8.80
C VAL A 292 8.92 -15.76 -8.28
N GLU A 293 8.32 -15.48 -7.13
CA GLU A 293 7.26 -16.28 -6.51
C GLU A 293 5.89 -16.02 -7.19
N PRO A 294 5.02 -17.02 -7.38
CA PRO A 294 3.64 -16.77 -7.81
C PRO A 294 2.84 -16.08 -6.69
N ASP A 295 1.90 -15.22 -7.06
CA ASP A 295 1.00 -14.57 -6.10
C ASP A 295 -0.10 -15.54 -5.64
N PHE A 296 -0.58 -16.37 -6.56
CA PHE A 296 -1.59 -17.39 -6.32
C PHE A 296 -1.33 -18.62 -7.20
N ASP A 297 -1.89 -19.76 -6.79
CA ASP A 297 -1.81 -21.02 -7.51
C ASP A 297 -3.15 -21.71 -7.75
N GLY A 298 -4.23 -21.24 -7.12
CA GLY A 298 -5.57 -21.76 -7.38
C GLY A 298 -6.59 -20.67 -7.65
N ILE A 299 -7.51 -21.00 -8.55
CA ILE A 299 -8.62 -20.13 -8.96
C ILE A 299 -9.93 -20.85 -8.64
N GLN A 300 -10.85 -20.15 -7.97
CA GLN A 300 -12.16 -20.67 -7.63
C GLN A 300 -13.22 -19.59 -7.84
N VAL A 301 -14.37 -19.98 -8.38
CA VAL A 301 -15.56 -19.14 -8.47
C VAL A 301 -16.69 -19.83 -7.72
N MET A 302 -17.27 -19.11 -6.78
CA MET A 302 -18.37 -19.57 -5.94
C MET A 302 -19.60 -18.71 -6.20
N ALA A 303 -20.76 -19.35 -6.16
CA ALA A 303 -22.03 -18.64 -6.25
C ALA A 303 -22.95 -19.11 -5.14
N PHE A 304 -23.75 -18.18 -4.61
CA PHE A 304 -24.76 -18.47 -3.61
C PHE A 304 -26.11 -18.68 -4.31
N ASP A 305 -26.74 -19.84 -4.06
CA ASP A 305 -28.12 -20.08 -4.47
C ASP A 305 -29.05 -19.62 -3.35
N LYS A 306 -29.85 -18.58 -3.64
CA LYS A 306 -30.82 -18.02 -2.70
C LYS A 306 -31.97 -18.98 -2.36
N TYR A 307 -32.27 -19.95 -3.22
CA TYR A 307 -33.36 -20.90 -3.01
C TYR A 307 -32.91 -22.06 -2.12
N ASP A 308 -31.72 -22.60 -2.42
CA ASP A 308 -31.13 -23.70 -1.66
C ASP A 308 -30.35 -23.20 -0.42
N GLN A 309 -30.25 -21.88 -0.24
CA GLN A 309 -29.48 -21.20 0.81
C GLN A 309 -28.06 -21.75 0.97
N SER A 310 -27.44 -22.13 -0.15
CA SER A 310 -26.16 -22.83 -0.14
C SER A 310 -25.24 -22.34 -1.26
N TYR A 311 -23.95 -22.48 -1.02
CA TYR A 311 -22.93 -22.22 -2.02
C TYR A 311 -22.74 -23.42 -2.94
N TYR A 312 -22.57 -23.15 -4.22
CA TYR A 312 -22.06 -24.10 -5.19
C TYR A 312 -20.81 -23.55 -5.86
N THR A 313 -19.92 -24.46 -6.25
CA THR A 313 -18.72 -24.11 -7.01
C THR A 313 -19.08 -24.02 -8.48
N VAL A 314 -18.93 -22.84 -9.06
CA VAL A 314 -19.18 -22.58 -10.49
C VAL A 314 -17.97 -23.00 -11.32
N TYR A 315 -16.79 -22.68 -10.82
CA TYR A 315 -15.52 -23.01 -11.46
C TYR A 315 -14.46 -23.27 -10.39
N ARG A 316 -13.59 -24.23 -10.66
CA ARG A 316 -12.36 -24.46 -9.92
C ARG A 316 -11.29 -24.89 -10.92
N SER A 317 -10.09 -24.34 -10.82
CA SER A 317 -8.97 -24.84 -11.62
C SER A 317 -8.72 -26.31 -11.31
N SER A 318 -8.60 -27.14 -12.35
CA SER A 318 -8.36 -28.59 -12.21
C SER A 318 -6.94 -28.92 -11.75
N GLY A 319 -6.00 -28.00 -11.99
CA GLY A 319 -4.64 -28.06 -11.49
C GLY A 319 -4.21 -26.74 -10.86
N GLU A 320 -2.96 -26.71 -10.43
CA GLU A 320 -2.32 -25.51 -9.91
C GLU A 320 -1.85 -24.63 -11.07
N VAL A 321 -1.96 -23.32 -10.95
CA VAL A 321 -1.47 -22.36 -11.94
C VAL A 321 -0.31 -21.56 -11.37
N TRP A 322 0.45 -20.89 -12.22
CA TRP A 322 1.39 -19.87 -11.77
C TRP A 322 0.78 -18.50 -12.10
N GLY A 323 0.23 -17.83 -11.09
CA GLY A 323 -0.57 -16.62 -11.26
C GLY A 323 0.04 -15.36 -10.65
N LYS A 324 -0.26 -14.21 -11.25
CA LYS A 324 0.11 -12.87 -10.75
C LYS A 324 -1.10 -11.95 -10.67
N LEU A 325 -1.14 -11.15 -9.60
CA LEU A 325 -2.06 -10.04 -9.43
C LEU A 325 -1.63 -8.82 -10.28
N PRO A 326 -2.52 -7.85 -10.52
CA PRO A 326 -3.90 -7.75 -10.05
C PRO A 326 -4.90 -8.60 -10.84
N MET A 327 -5.95 -9.03 -10.15
CA MET A 327 -7.19 -9.50 -10.76
C MET A 327 -8.02 -8.28 -11.16
N ARG A 328 -8.39 -8.22 -12.45
CA ARG A 328 -9.22 -7.14 -13.01
C ARG A 328 -10.62 -7.66 -13.30
N ILE A 329 -11.62 -6.85 -12.98
CA ILE A 329 -13.03 -7.15 -13.26
C ILE A 329 -13.61 -6.04 -14.10
N ASP A 330 -14.18 -6.42 -15.23
CA ASP A 330 -14.86 -5.53 -16.16
C ASP A 330 -16.33 -5.98 -16.33
N GLY A 331 -17.21 -5.04 -16.67
CA GLY A 331 -18.64 -5.32 -16.89
C GLY A 331 -19.54 -5.03 -15.69
N SER A 332 -20.86 -5.08 -15.91
CA SER A 332 -21.87 -4.72 -14.92
C SER A 332 -22.97 -5.76 -14.79
N GLY A 333 -23.62 -5.78 -13.63
CA GLY A 333 -24.68 -6.71 -13.30
C GLY A 333 -24.23 -8.17 -13.41
N ASP A 334 -25.06 -8.99 -14.05
CA ASP A 334 -24.84 -10.44 -14.15
C ASP A 334 -23.77 -10.84 -15.18
N ASN A 335 -23.28 -9.91 -16.01
CA ASN A 335 -22.29 -10.18 -17.06
C ASN A 335 -20.97 -9.48 -16.74
N LYS A 336 -20.00 -10.23 -16.23
CA LYS A 336 -18.67 -9.73 -15.87
C LYS A 336 -17.58 -10.52 -16.56
N THR A 337 -16.47 -9.86 -16.87
CA THR A 337 -15.24 -10.52 -17.32
C THR A 337 -14.21 -10.35 -16.24
N VAL A 338 -13.59 -11.45 -15.81
CA VAL A 338 -12.44 -11.40 -14.90
C VAL A 338 -11.17 -11.75 -15.65
N THR A 339 -10.17 -10.89 -15.55
CA THR A 339 -8.87 -11.05 -16.21
C THR A 339 -7.80 -11.35 -15.16
N LEU A 340 -7.07 -12.44 -15.37
CA LEU A 340 -5.95 -12.88 -14.54
C LEU A 340 -4.68 -13.00 -15.39
N ARG A 341 -3.52 -12.73 -14.79
CA ARG A 341 -2.21 -12.92 -15.44
C ARG A 341 -1.65 -14.29 -15.05
N LEU A 342 -1.53 -15.19 -16.01
CA LEU A 342 -1.02 -16.55 -15.79
C LEU A 342 0.25 -16.77 -16.59
N ARG A 343 1.21 -17.49 -16.01
CA ARG A 343 2.43 -17.89 -16.70
C ARG A 343 2.22 -19.20 -17.43
N HIS A 344 2.50 -19.19 -18.73
CA HIS A 344 2.55 -20.39 -19.55
C HIS A 344 3.78 -21.23 -19.16
N PRO A 345 3.77 -22.57 -19.32
CA PRO A 345 4.93 -23.43 -19.07
C PRO A 345 6.19 -23.04 -19.84
N GLU A 346 6.05 -22.40 -21.01
CA GLU A 346 7.15 -21.85 -21.81
C GLU A 346 7.79 -20.57 -21.22
N GLY A 347 7.23 -20.04 -20.13
CA GLY A 347 7.75 -18.87 -19.42
C GLY A 347 7.08 -17.53 -19.79
N ARG A 348 6.26 -17.48 -20.84
CA ARG A 348 5.50 -16.26 -21.19
C ARG A 348 4.39 -15.96 -20.17
N MET A 349 4.11 -14.68 -19.96
CA MET A 349 2.99 -14.22 -19.15
C MET A 349 1.82 -13.82 -20.05
N ASP A 350 0.68 -14.47 -19.87
CA ASP A 350 -0.52 -14.25 -20.69
C ASP A 350 -1.71 -13.79 -19.83
N GLU A 351 -2.56 -12.96 -20.42
CA GLU A 351 -3.81 -12.53 -19.79
C GLU A 351 -4.95 -13.48 -20.14
N LYS A 352 -5.63 -13.97 -19.12
CA LYS A 352 -6.70 -14.98 -19.23
C LYS A 352 -8.01 -14.43 -18.73
N ARG A 353 -8.99 -14.43 -19.64
CA ARG A 353 -10.31 -13.84 -19.46
C ARG A 353 -11.32 -14.95 -19.14
N PHE A 354 -11.95 -14.83 -17.99
CA PHE A 354 -13.05 -15.66 -17.53
C PHE A 354 -14.34 -14.87 -17.74
N VAL A 355 -15.24 -15.39 -18.57
CA VAL A 355 -16.54 -14.73 -18.81
C VAL A 355 -17.55 -15.30 -17.84
N ILE A 356 -18.08 -14.44 -16.99
CA ILE A 356 -19.04 -14.76 -15.95
C ILE A 356 -20.39 -14.22 -16.40
N PHE A 357 -21.40 -15.08 -16.43
CA PHE A 357 -22.75 -14.72 -16.85
C PHE A 357 -23.80 -15.53 -16.09
N ARG A 358 -25.02 -15.02 -16.05
CA ARG A 358 -26.16 -15.74 -15.46
C ARG A 358 -26.95 -16.49 -16.54
N ASP A 359 -27.17 -17.78 -16.33
CA ASP A 359 -28.02 -18.64 -17.16
C ASP A 359 -29.13 -19.27 -16.30
N ARG A 360 -30.39 -18.99 -16.63
CA ARG A 360 -31.59 -19.59 -16.00
C ARG A 360 -31.48 -19.67 -14.46
N ASN A 361 -31.11 -18.55 -13.84
CA ASN A 361 -30.88 -18.35 -12.39
C ASN A 361 -29.57 -18.88 -11.78
N ARG A 362 -28.72 -19.58 -12.53
CA ARG A 362 -27.41 -20.01 -12.05
C ARG A 362 -26.28 -19.20 -12.67
N LEU A 363 -25.25 -18.93 -11.88
CA LEU A 363 -24.03 -18.33 -12.36
C LEU A 363 -23.25 -19.38 -13.15
N ARG A 364 -22.70 -18.97 -14.29
CA ARG A 364 -21.82 -19.79 -15.13
C ARG A 364 -20.55 -19.02 -15.42
N VAL A 365 -19.48 -19.79 -15.64
CA VAL A 365 -18.18 -19.28 -16.05
C VAL A 365 -17.81 -19.99 -17.34
N THR A 366 -17.48 -19.22 -18.37
CA THR A 366 -16.74 -19.70 -19.54
C THR A 366 -15.26 -19.38 -19.30
N PRO A 367 -14.45 -20.38 -18.92
CA PRO A 367 -13.00 -20.18 -18.82
C PRO A 367 -12.38 -20.05 -20.22
N PRO A 368 -11.16 -19.50 -20.34
CA PRO A 368 -10.48 -19.45 -21.64
C PRO A 368 -10.17 -20.87 -22.15
N GLU A 369 -10.31 -21.09 -23.46
CA GLU A 369 -10.20 -22.43 -24.07
C GLU A 369 -8.85 -23.11 -23.79
N ASP A 370 -7.79 -22.31 -23.70
CA ASP A 370 -6.43 -22.79 -23.48
C ASP A 370 -6.02 -22.86 -22.00
N ILE A 371 -6.94 -22.65 -21.04
CA ILE A 371 -6.63 -22.61 -19.60
C ILE A 371 -5.93 -23.89 -19.11
N ALA A 372 -6.25 -25.04 -19.71
CA ALA A 372 -5.63 -26.31 -19.37
C ALA A 372 -4.11 -26.33 -19.59
N GLN A 373 -3.60 -25.52 -20.53
CA GLN A 373 -2.15 -25.43 -20.81
C GLN A 373 -1.38 -24.72 -19.69
N TYR A 374 -2.06 -23.93 -18.85
CA TYR A 374 -1.45 -23.18 -17.74
C TYR A 374 -1.52 -23.95 -16.42
N GLN A 375 -2.21 -25.09 -16.42
CA GLN A 375 -2.43 -25.88 -15.23
C GLN A 375 -1.36 -26.96 -15.13
N GLN A 376 -0.66 -26.96 -14.01
CA GLN A 376 0.27 -27.99 -13.63
C GLN A 376 -0.49 -29.08 -12.88
N THR A 377 -0.29 -30.33 -13.29
CA THR A 377 -0.79 -31.46 -12.50
C THR A 377 0.04 -31.53 -11.24
N PRO A 378 -0.57 -31.52 -10.04
CA PRO A 378 0.20 -31.67 -8.81
C PRO A 378 1.01 -32.97 -8.89
N PRO A 379 2.28 -32.97 -8.46
CA PRO A 379 3.08 -34.19 -8.46
C PRO A 379 2.33 -35.25 -7.64
N ARG A 380 2.06 -36.41 -8.24
CA ARG A 380 1.53 -37.56 -7.49
C ARG A 380 2.50 -37.83 -6.35
N ARG A 381 2.05 -37.59 -5.11
CA ARG A 381 2.79 -37.99 -3.91
C ARG A 381 3.07 -39.49 -4.06
N ARG A 382 4.35 -39.86 -4.17
CA ARG A 382 4.80 -41.25 -4.16
C ARG A 382 4.86 -41.74 -2.72
#